data_AF-A0A962LW97-F1
#
_entry.id   AF-A0A962LW97-F1
#
_cell.length_a   1.000
_cell.length_b   1.000
_cell.length_c   1.000
_cell.angle_alpha   90.00
_cell.angle_beta   90.00
_cell.angle_gamma   90.00
#
_symmetry.space_group_name_H-M   'P 1'
#
loop_
_entity.id
_entity.type
_entity.pdbx_description
1 polymer ?
#
loop_
_entity_poly.entity_id
_entity_poly.type
_entity_poly.pdbx_seq_one_letter_code
_entity_poly.pdbx_strand_id
1 'polypeptide(L)'
;TFVTVVDYLIQAISLDLHRALGAFISLIVVNCLILGRAEAFASKHSVGRSILDGLGMGLGFTLALLCLGGVREILGSGSLFGVALFPAGFQPWIVMILPSGGFFTLGLWLLLFNHLKRRRLAQGLVREAAS
;
A
#
# COMPACT_ATOMS: atom_id res chain seq x y z
N THR A 1 -1.46 -21.01 10.34
CA THR A 1 -0.32 -21.72 10.95
C THR A 1 0.96 -20.91 10.83
N PHE A 2 1.45 -20.58 9.63
CA PHE A 2 2.69 -19.79 9.48
C PHE A 2 2.64 -18.45 10.23
N VAL A 3 1.59 -17.65 10.03
CA VAL A 3 1.44 -16.34 10.70
C VAL A 3 1.35 -16.47 12.23
N THR A 4 0.75 -17.56 12.72
CA THR A 4 0.66 -17.88 14.16
C THR A 4 2.04 -18.19 14.75
N VAL A 5 2.92 -18.88 14.01
CA VAL A 5 4.30 -19.12 14.45
C VAL A 5 5.07 -17.81 14.54
N VAL A 6 4.90 -16.92 13.57
CA VAL A 6 5.52 -15.59 13.58
C VAL A 6 5.03 -14.75 14.76
N ASP A 7 3.73 -14.81 15.08
CA ASP A 7 3.15 -14.10 16.23
C ASP A 7 3.80 -14.52 17.56
N TYR A 8 3.95 -15.84 17.79
CA TYR A 8 4.66 -16.35 18.97
C TYR A 8 6.14 -15.98 18.97
N LEU A 9 6.79 -15.92 17.80
CA LEU A 9 8.19 -15.51 17.68
C LEU A 9 8.36 -14.04 18.09
N ILE A 10 7.45 -13.16 17.67
CA ILE A 10 7.45 -11.73 18.04
C ILE A 10 7.22 -11.60 19.54
N GLN A 11 6.28 -12.35 20.11
CA GLN A 11 6.03 -12.36 21.56
C GLN A 11 7.26 -12.78 22.37
N ALA A 12 8.09 -13.69 21.83
CA ALA A 12 9.34 -14.12 22.45
C ALA A 12 10.47 -13.08 22.34
N ILE A 13 10.48 -12.24 21.29
CA ILE A 13 11.51 -11.21 21.08
C ILE A 13 11.16 -9.92 21.84
N SER A 14 9.92 -9.45 21.76
CA SER A 14 9.47 -8.20 22.41
C SER A 14 7.95 -8.16 22.60
N LEU A 15 7.53 -8.02 23.85
CA LEU A 15 6.11 -7.92 24.21
C LEU A 15 5.48 -6.60 23.76
N ASP A 16 6.26 -5.51 23.75
CA ASP A 16 5.80 -4.20 23.29
C ASP A 16 5.51 -4.19 21.79
N LEU A 17 6.36 -4.87 21.00
CA LEU A 17 6.14 -5.00 19.56
C LEU A 17 4.90 -5.86 19.27
N HIS A 18 4.70 -6.96 20.01
CA HIS A 18 3.52 -7.80 19.89
C HIS A 18 2.23 -7.01 20.22
N ARG A 19 2.23 -6.14 21.23
CA ARG A 19 1.07 -5.29 21.56
C ARG A 19 0.74 -4.29 20.44
N ALA A 20 1.74 -3.71 19.80
CA ALA A 20 1.54 -2.76 18.70
C ALA A 20 1.08 -3.45 17.39
N LEU A 21 1.64 -4.63 17.08
CA LEU A 21 1.38 -5.33 15.81
C LEU A 21 0.25 -6.37 15.90
N GLY A 22 -0.15 -6.80 17.09
CA GLY A 22 -1.07 -7.93 17.30
C GLY A 22 -2.37 -7.84 16.51
N ALA A 23 -3.01 -6.66 16.48
CA ALA A 23 -4.22 -6.44 15.69
C ALA A 23 -3.97 -6.55 14.17
N PHE A 24 -2.80 -6.11 13.70
CA PHE A 24 -2.44 -6.17 12.28
C PHE A 24 -2.13 -7.60 11.82
N ILE A 25 -1.61 -8.46 12.70
CA ILE A 25 -1.32 -9.87 12.38
C ILE A 25 -2.59 -10.60 11.93
N SER A 26 -3.71 -10.43 12.63
CA SER A 26 -5.00 -10.98 12.23
C SER A 26 -5.50 -10.43 10.89
N LEU A 27 -5.33 -9.13 10.65
CA LEU A 27 -5.70 -8.46 9.40
C LEU A 27 -4.85 -8.93 8.20
N ILE A 28 -3.60 -9.33 8.43
CA ILE A 28 -2.71 -9.88 7.40
C ILE A 28 -3.20 -11.26 6.96
N VAL A 29 -3.63 -12.13 7.90
CA VAL A 29 -4.13 -13.48 7.60
C VAL A 29 -5.39 -13.43 6.73
N VAL A 30 -6.29 -12.50 7.00
CA VAL A 30 -7.55 -12.34 6.25
C VAL A 30 -7.45 -11.35 5.10
N ASN A 31 -6.23 -10.91 4.75
CA ASN A 31 -6.06 -9.95 3.68
C ASN A 31 -6.46 -10.57 2.33
N CYS A 32 -7.51 -10.04 1.73
CA CYS A 32 -8.09 -10.58 0.49
C CYS A 32 -7.11 -10.53 -0.71
N LEU A 33 -6.20 -9.56 -0.73
CA LEU A 33 -5.20 -9.44 -1.80
C LEU A 33 -4.17 -10.56 -1.70
N ILE A 34 -3.71 -10.89 -0.49
CA ILE A 34 -2.77 -12.00 -0.26
C ILE A 34 -3.43 -13.34 -0.57
N LEU A 35 -4.65 -13.59 -0.04
CA LEU A 35 -5.38 -14.84 -0.31
C LEU A 35 -5.68 -15.02 -1.80
N GLY A 36 -6.25 -13.99 -2.45
CA GLY A 36 -6.63 -14.09 -3.86
C GLY A 36 -5.43 -14.35 -4.79
N ARG A 37 -4.25 -13.85 -4.43
CA ARG A 37 -3.02 -14.08 -5.21
C ARG A 37 -2.36 -15.42 -4.89
N ALA A 38 -2.42 -15.88 -3.64
CA ALA A 38 -2.01 -17.24 -3.30
C ALA A 38 -2.87 -18.28 -4.04
N GLU A 39 -4.18 -18.09 -4.11
CA GLU A 39 -5.09 -18.98 -4.83
C GLU A 39 -4.92 -18.91 -6.35
N ALA A 40 -4.73 -17.72 -6.93
CA ALA A 40 -4.64 -17.57 -8.39
C ALA A 40 -3.26 -17.93 -8.97
N PHE A 41 -2.17 -17.60 -8.26
CA PHE A 41 -0.80 -17.72 -8.77
C PHE A 41 -0.03 -18.88 -8.15
N ALA A 42 -0.04 -19.01 -6.82
CA ALA A 42 0.75 -20.04 -6.14
C ALA A 42 0.21 -21.46 -6.37
N SER A 43 -1.09 -21.61 -6.66
CA SER A 43 -1.69 -22.91 -6.97
C SER A 43 -1.32 -23.46 -8.36
N LYS A 44 -0.85 -22.62 -9.29
CA LYS A 44 -0.61 -22.97 -10.70
C LYS A 44 0.85 -22.84 -11.16
N HIS A 45 1.75 -22.36 -10.30
CA HIS A 45 3.15 -22.09 -10.64
C HIS A 45 4.14 -22.77 -9.67
N SER A 46 5.38 -22.94 -10.13
CA SER A 46 6.45 -23.51 -9.32
C SER A 46 6.82 -22.60 -8.14
N VAL A 47 7.25 -23.21 -7.03
CA VAL A 47 7.59 -22.52 -5.76
C VAL A 47 8.48 -21.30 -5.96
N GLY A 48 9.52 -21.41 -6.80
CA GLY A 48 10.43 -20.29 -7.07
C GLY A 48 9.75 -19.07 -7.71
N ARG A 49 8.81 -19.28 -8.64
CA ARG A 49 8.05 -18.17 -9.26
C ARG A 49 7.07 -17.55 -8.27
N SER A 50 6.45 -18.38 -7.42
CA SER A 50 5.52 -17.91 -6.38
C SER A 50 6.21 -17.06 -5.31
N ILE A 51 7.47 -17.35 -4.98
CA ILE A 51 8.27 -16.51 -4.07
C ILE A 51 8.53 -15.13 -4.68
N LEU A 52 8.91 -15.05 -5.96
CA LEU A 52 9.10 -13.77 -6.64
C LEU A 52 7.80 -12.96 -6.68
N ASP A 53 6.66 -13.62 -6.91
CA ASP A 53 5.36 -12.94 -6.88
C ASP A 53 5.02 -12.40 -5.49
N GLY A 54 5.24 -13.20 -4.45
CA GLY A 54 5.04 -12.77 -3.06
C GLY A 54 5.91 -11.57 -2.68
N LEU A 55 7.20 -11.57 -3.06
CA LEU A 55 8.10 -10.44 -2.85
C LEU A 55 7.67 -9.20 -3.64
N GLY A 56 7.30 -9.36 -4.91
CA GLY A 56 6.84 -8.26 -5.76
C GLY A 56 5.56 -7.62 -5.24
N MET A 57 4.60 -8.43 -4.81
CA MET A 57 3.35 -7.94 -4.22
C MET A 57 3.58 -7.27 -2.87
N GLY A 58 4.43 -7.84 -2.01
CA GLY A 58 4.78 -7.25 -0.73
C GLY A 58 5.41 -5.87 -0.90
N LEU A 59 6.44 -5.76 -1.75
CA LEU A 59 7.11 -4.50 -2.06
C LEU A 59 6.19 -3.47 -2.75
N GLY A 60 5.33 -3.93 -3.66
CA GLY A 60 4.36 -3.06 -4.31
C GLY A 60 3.32 -2.52 -3.33
N PHE A 61 2.85 -3.36 -2.41
CA PHE A 61 1.88 -2.96 -1.39
C PHE A 61 2.48 -1.98 -0.38
N THR A 62 3.73 -2.21 0.09
CA THR A 62 4.41 -1.26 0.97
C THR A 62 4.66 0.08 0.29
N LEU A 63 5.10 0.08 -0.97
CA LEU A 63 5.29 1.31 -1.73
C LEU A 63 3.98 2.07 -1.95
N ALA A 64 2.90 1.36 -2.27
CA ALA A 64 1.58 1.97 -2.43
C ALA A 64 1.10 2.62 -1.13
N LEU A 65 1.20 1.91 0.00
CA LEU A 65 0.86 2.45 1.31
C LEU A 65 1.75 3.63 1.72
N LEU A 66 3.04 3.60 1.37
CA LEU A 66 3.97 4.70 1.61
C LEU A 66 3.57 5.96 0.85
N CYS A 67 3.26 5.83 -0.44
CA CYS A 67 2.80 6.95 -1.26
C CYS A 67 1.46 7.51 -0.77
N LEU A 68 0.52 6.65 -0.40
CA LEU A 68 -0.78 7.07 0.16
C LEU A 68 -0.62 7.73 1.53
N GLY A 69 0.21 7.13 2.40
CA GLY A 69 0.54 7.65 3.72
C GLY A 69 1.21 9.02 3.64
N GLY A 70 2.19 9.19 2.75
CA GLY A 70 2.87 10.47 2.56
C GLY A 70 1.93 11.59 2.12
N VAL A 71 1.04 11.35 1.15
CA VAL A 71 0.02 12.35 0.76
C VAL A 71 -0.92 12.66 1.92
N ARG A 72 -1.32 11.64 2.71
CA ARG A 72 -2.19 11.82 3.87
C ARG A 72 -1.52 12.56 5.04
N GLU A 73 -0.22 12.36 5.23
CA GLU A 73 0.57 13.06 6.26
C GLU A 73 0.73 14.54 5.87
N ILE A 74 1.12 14.82 4.62
CA ILE A 74 1.29 16.19 4.12
C ILE A 74 -0.01 16.98 4.23
N LEU A 75 -1.14 16.40 3.80
CA LEU A 75 -2.43 17.09 3.81
C LEU A 75 -3.09 17.08 5.21
N GLY A 76 -2.81 16.07 6.03
CA GLY A 76 -3.40 15.91 7.36
C GLY A 76 -2.71 16.74 8.43
N SER A 77 -1.39 16.63 8.57
CA SER A 77 -0.59 17.29 9.63
C SER A 77 0.36 18.37 9.11
N GLY A 78 0.49 18.55 7.79
CA GLY A 78 1.44 19.52 7.23
C GLY A 78 2.90 19.11 7.41
N SER A 79 3.16 17.84 7.71
CA SER A 79 4.49 17.25 7.91
C SER A 79 4.73 16.11 6.93
N LEU A 80 6.00 15.80 6.70
CA LEU A 80 6.41 14.60 5.99
C LEU A 80 7.48 13.87 6.81
N PHE A 81 7.21 12.63 7.21
CA PHE A 81 8.08 11.85 8.11
C PHE A 81 8.46 12.61 9.38
N GLY A 82 7.53 13.39 9.94
CA GLY A 82 7.77 14.21 11.14
C GLY A 82 8.56 15.50 10.92
N VAL A 83 8.98 15.81 9.69
CA VAL A 83 9.54 17.13 9.33
C VAL A 83 8.41 18.08 8.98
N ALA A 84 8.28 19.18 9.72
CA ALA A 84 7.28 20.21 9.44
C ALA A 84 7.61 20.95 8.15
N LEU A 85 6.75 20.85 7.14
CA LEU A 85 6.92 21.52 5.85
C LEU A 85 6.25 22.91 5.82
N PHE A 86 5.28 23.15 6.69
CA PHE A 86 4.55 24.42 6.79
C PHE A 86 4.83 25.13 8.13
N PRO A 87 4.99 26.48 8.14
CA PRO A 87 5.07 27.26 9.37
C PRO A 87 3.70 27.32 10.10
N ALA A 88 3.74 27.81 11.35
CA ALA A 88 2.73 27.79 12.44
C ALA A 88 1.23 28.09 12.18
N GLY A 89 0.78 28.26 10.92
CA GLY A 89 -0.61 28.54 10.54
C GLY A 89 -1.34 27.43 9.77
N PHE A 90 -0.77 26.23 9.66
CA PHE A 90 -1.44 25.13 8.94
C PHE A 90 -2.58 24.55 9.78
N GLN A 91 -3.83 24.72 9.32
CA GLN A 91 -4.97 24.04 9.93
C GLN A 91 -5.01 22.58 9.44
N PRO A 92 -4.84 21.59 10.34
CA PRO A 92 -4.88 20.18 9.97
C PRO A 92 -6.20 19.81 9.31
N TRP A 93 -6.16 19.22 8.11
CA TRP A 93 -7.37 18.69 7.48
C TRP A 93 -7.68 17.32 8.09
N ILE A 94 -8.38 17.32 9.22
CA ILE A 94 -8.78 16.12 9.98
C ILE A 94 -9.46 15.06 9.10
N VAL A 95 -10.22 15.48 8.08
CA VAL A 95 -10.87 14.60 7.11
C VAL A 95 -9.87 13.65 6.43
N MET A 96 -8.62 14.07 6.23
CA MET A 96 -7.59 13.27 5.57
C MET A 96 -6.99 12.17 6.47
N ILE A 97 -7.05 12.37 7.79
CA ILE A 97 -6.56 11.41 8.79
C ILE A 97 -7.62 10.31 9.00
N LEU A 98 -8.90 10.64 8.90
CA LEU A 98 -9.98 9.66 8.99
C LEU A 98 -9.97 8.66 7.81
N PRO A 99 -10.65 7.49 7.95
CA PRO A 99 -10.75 6.49 6.88
C PRO A 99 -11.26 7.06 5.54
N SER A 100 -12.17 8.05 5.59
CA SER A 100 -12.69 8.75 4.42
C SER A 100 -11.60 9.37 3.55
N GLY A 101 -10.56 9.96 4.16
CA GLY A 101 -9.41 10.53 3.44
C GLY A 101 -8.61 9.51 2.63
N GLY A 102 -8.54 8.26 3.12
CA GLY A 102 -7.93 7.14 2.41
C GLY A 102 -8.64 6.84 1.08
N PHE A 103 -9.97 6.86 1.06
CA PHE A 103 -10.74 6.64 -0.16
C PHE A 103 -10.58 7.78 -1.18
N PHE A 104 -10.54 9.03 -0.71
CA PHE A 104 -10.29 10.18 -1.59
C PHE A 104 -8.90 10.13 -2.24
N THR A 105 -7.86 9.84 -1.45
CA THR A 105 -6.49 9.72 -1.97
C THR A 105 -6.34 8.55 -2.94
N LEU A 106 -6.91 7.39 -2.62
CA LEU A 106 -6.97 6.25 -3.54
C LEU A 106 -7.71 6.60 -4.84
N GLY A 107 -8.87 7.25 -4.76
CA GLY A 107 -9.64 7.68 -5.91
C GLY A 107 -8.87 8.65 -6.81
N LEU A 108 -8.17 9.61 -6.22
CA LEU A 108 -7.33 10.56 -6.95
C LEU A 108 -6.14 9.87 -7.64
N TRP A 109 -5.48 8.93 -6.95
CA TRP A 109 -4.40 8.13 -7.54
C TRP A 109 -4.89 7.28 -8.71
N LEU A 110 -6.04 6.62 -8.57
CA LEU A 110 -6.65 5.83 -9.65
C LEU A 110 -7.04 6.71 -10.84
N LEU A 111 -7.60 7.90 -10.59
CA LEU A 111 -7.92 8.87 -11.64
C LEU A 111 -6.66 9.33 -12.38
N LEU A 112 -5.61 9.70 -11.64
CA LEU A 112 -4.34 10.12 -12.20
C LEU A 112 -3.71 9.02 -13.04
N PHE A 113 -3.63 7.79 -12.52
CA PHE A 113 -3.07 6.67 -13.26
C PHE A 113 -3.89 6.29 -14.49
N ASN A 114 -5.21 6.31 -14.40
CA ASN A 114 -6.08 6.07 -15.55
C ASN A 114 -5.90 7.16 -16.62
N HIS A 115 -5.79 8.42 -16.21
CA HIS A 115 -5.54 9.53 -17.13
C HIS A 115 -4.18 9.43 -17.81
N LEU A 116 -3.12 9.12 -17.07
CA LEU A 116 -1.78 8.89 -17.61
C LEU A 116 -1.75 7.67 -18.54
N LYS A 117 -2.44 6.58 -18.19
CA LYS A 117 -2.55 5.38 -19.03
C LYS A 117 -3.26 5.68 -20.34
N ARG A 118 -4.38 6.43 -20.31
CA ARG A 118 -5.09 6.89 -21.51
C ARG A 118 -4.22 7.76 -22.41
N ARG A 119 -3.43 8.67 -21.82
CA ARG A 119 -2.47 9.49 -22.59
C ARG A 119 -1.38 8.65 -23.24
N ARG A 120 -0.82 7.66 -22.54
CA ARG A 120 0.20 6.75 -23.09
C ARG A 120 -0.36 5.86 -24.21
N LEU A 121 -1.59 5.36 -24.06
CA LEU A 121 -2.29 4.60 -25.11
C LEU A 121 -2.56 5.45 -26.35
N ALA A 122 -3.05 6.68 -26.16
CA ALA A 122 -3.26 7.63 -27.25
C ALA A 122 -1.94 7.98 -27.98
N GLN A 123 -0.85 8.16 -27.25
CA GLN A 123 0.48 8.39 -27.82
C GLN A 123 1.02 7.16 -28.57
N GLY A 124 0.69 5.94 -28.13
CA GLY A 124 1.03 4.70 -28.83
C GLY A 124 0.34 4.61 -30.19
N LEU A 125 -0.97 4.86 -30.25
CA LEU A 125 -1.74 4.84 -31.50
C LEU A 125 -1.28 5.92 -32.50
N VAL A 126 -0.91 7.12 -32.02
CA VAL A 126 -0.35 8.17 -32.90
C VAL A 126 1.01 7.79 -33.46
N ARG A 127 1.83 7.05 -32.71
CA ARG A 127 3.14 6.55 -33.19
C ARG A 127 2.97 5.43 -34.22
N GLU A 128 1.99 4.55 -34.04
CA GLU A 128 1.68 3.45 -34.96
C GLU A 128 1.02 3.95 -36.26
N ALA A 129 0.24 5.03 -36.20
CA ALA A 129 -0.32 5.71 -37.38
C ALA A 129 0.70 6.57 -38.15
N ALA A 130 1.88 6.86 -37.56
CA ALA A 130 2.93 7.66 -38.16
C ALA A 130 4.08 6.83 -38.77
N SER A 131 4.02 5.50 -38.66
CA SER A 131 4.91 4.52 -39.28
C SER A 131 4.24 3.82 -40.46
#